data_AF-E6VRS3-F1
#
_entry.id   AF-E6VRS3-F1
#
_cell.length_a   1.000
_cell.length_b   1.000
_cell.length_c   1.000
_cell.angle_alpha   90.00
_cell.angle_beta   90.00
_cell.angle_gamma   90.00
#
_symmetry.space_group_name_H-M   'P 1'
#
loop_
_entity.id
_entity.type
_entity.pdbx_description
1 polymer ?
#
loop_
_entity_poly.entity_id
_entity_poly.type
_entity_poly.pdbx_seq_one_letter_code
_entity_poly.pdbx_strand_id
1 'polypeptide(L)'
;MVNAFELSSRKACAAMGISRSYYAYKPHPRDDSDVIAALTELAEKKPTWGFSKLFNVLRQQGKPWNHKKVWRVYCLLKMNLKRKAKKRLPQASRTAVAQPLAPNHCWSIDFMRDTLYSGRVFRTFNAVDDYNREALAVEIDTNMPAGRVVRVLDRVAEERGCYPERLRMDNGPEFSGTVMAAWAESHGVNLEFIQPGKPTQNSYIERFNRTYREEVLDLYVFNSLSEVRAITEDFIREYNEGRPHESLGNMSPINFAAQRAGGTPCPLGNPPENCRESLPLTGPMKGDFTNAPVDQVCHPVCAVRCN
;
A
#
# COMPACT_ATOMS: atom_id res chain seq x y z
N MET A 1 -19.27 42.13 35.91
CA MET A 1 -18.58 43.01 36.89
C MET A 1 -18.00 44.27 36.29
N VAL A 2 -17.16 44.20 35.25
CA VAL A 2 -16.56 45.41 34.63
C VAL A 2 -17.61 46.35 34.03
N ASN A 3 -18.49 45.83 33.17
CA ASN A 3 -19.53 46.65 32.52
C ASN A 3 -20.78 46.90 33.38
N ALA A 4 -21.05 46.00 34.34
CA ALA A 4 -22.26 46.04 35.16
C ALA A 4 -22.13 46.90 36.44
N PHE A 5 -20.90 47.10 36.93
CA PHE A 5 -20.61 47.90 38.13
C PHE A 5 -19.57 49.00 37.86
N GLU A 6 -19.28 49.29 36.59
CA GLU A 6 -18.26 50.27 36.15
C GLU A 6 -16.89 50.10 36.83
N LEU A 7 -16.55 48.87 37.23
CA LEU A 7 -15.29 48.57 37.90
C LEU A 7 -14.16 48.45 36.87
N SER A 8 -12.98 48.97 37.20
CA SER A 8 -11.80 48.72 36.38
C SER A 8 -11.52 47.22 36.27
N SER A 9 -11.05 46.77 35.09
CA SER A 9 -10.71 45.37 34.82
C SER A 9 -9.81 44.76 35.90
N ARG A 10 -8.95 45.57 36.52
CA ARG A 10 -8.12 45.19 37.67
C ARG A 10 -8.92 44.86 38.92
N LYS A 11 -9.86 45.73 39.33
CA LYS A 11 -10.71 45.52 40.52
C LYS A 11 -11.65 44.34 40.33
N ALA A 12 -12.24 44.21 39.13
CA ALA A 12 -13.12 43.10 38.81
C ALA A 12 -12.39 41.75 38.79
N CYS A 13 -11.19 41.67 38.22
CA CYS A 13 -10.39 40.43 38.22
C CYS A 13 -9.96 40.04 39.64
N ALA A 14 -9.56 41.02 40.47
CA ALA A 14 -9.17 40.79 41.87
C ALA A 14 -10.35 40.27 42.72
N ALA A 15 -11.54 40.87 42.57
CA ALA A 15 -12.75 40.44 43.28
C ALA A 15 -13.19 39.01 42.88
N MET A 16 -12.93 38.61 41.63
CA MET A 16 -13.28 37.29 41.09
C MET A 16 -12.17 36.24 41.28
N GLY A 17 -11.00 36.60 41.79
CA GLY A 17 -9.87 35.69 41.94
C GLY A 17 -9.27 35.16 40.63
N ILE A 18 -9.50 35.85 39.50
CA ILE A 18 -8.98 35.45 38.18
C ILE A 18 -7.83 36.35 37.73
N SER A 19 -6.90 35.80 36.94
CA SER A 19 -5.83 36.60 36.37
C SER A 19 -6.35 37.53 35.26
N ARG A 20 -5.76 38.72 35.15
CA ARG A 20 -6.08 39.67 34.05
C ARG A 20 -5.74 39.08 32.68
N SER A 21 -4.71 38.25 32.60
CA SER A 21 -4.29 37.54 31.39
C SER A 21 -5.39 36.59 30.91
N TYR A 22 -6.03 35.88 31.84
CA TYR A 22 -7.16 35.00 31.56
C TYR A 22 -8.40 35.80 31.13
N TYR A 23 -8.69 36.91 31.81
CA TYR A 23 -9.79 37.81 31.43
C TYR A 23 -9.61 38.46 30.05
N ALA A 24 -8.38 38.81 29.69
CA ALA A 24 -8.04 39.42 28.39
C ALA A 24 -7.85 38.38 27.27
N TYR A 25 -7.83 37.08 27.59
CA TYR A 25 -7.61 36.04 26.62
C TYR A 25 -8.78 35.96 25.63
N LYS A 26 -8.49 36.25 24.37
CA LYS A 26 -9.40 35.95 23.26
C LYS A 26 -8.93 34.65 22.61
N PRO A 27 -9.71 33.57 22.64
CA PRO A 27 -9.34 32.36 21.93
C PRO A 27 -9.21 32.68 20.45
N HIS A 28 -8.04 32.39 19.88
CA HIS A 28 -7.84 32.51 18.45
C HIS A 28 -8.48 31.29 17.77
N PRO A 29 -9.52 31.48 16.93
CA PRO A 29 -10.14 30.36 16.24
C PRO A 29 -9.09 29.71 15.33
N ARG A 30 -9.05 28.38 15.34
CA ARG A 30 -8.13 27.64 14.49
C ARG A 30 -8.66 27.67 13.07
N ASP A 31 -7.85 28.15 12.13
CA ASP A 31 -8.16 28.04 10.72
C ASP A 31 -7.75 26.66 10.19
N ASP A 32 -8.76 25.86 9.90
CA ASP A 32 -8.64 24.54 9.29
C ASP A 32 -9.13 24.54 7.84
N SER A 33 -9.50 25.70 7.27
CA SER A 33 -10.20 25.81 5.97
C SER A 33 -9.43 25.13 4.84
N ASP A 34 -8.13 25.36 4.74
CA ASP A 34 -7.28 24.72 3.72
C ASP A 34 -7.23 23.19 3.84
N VAL A 35 -7.19 22.69 5.08
CA VAL A 35 -7.15 21.24 5.36
C VAL A 35 -8.50 20.62 5.02
N ILE A 36 -9.59 21.30 5.36
CA ILE A 36 -10.95 20.88 5.05
C ILE A 36 -11.14 20.83 3.53
N ALA A 37 -10.75 21.89 2.81
CA ALA A 37 -10.87 21.95 1.35
C ALA A 37 -10.10 20.79 0.67
N ALA A 38 -8.82 20.62 1.02
CA ALA A 38 -7.99 19.58 0.42
C ALA A 38 -8.46 18.15 0.77
N LEU A 39 -8.89 17.90 2.01
CA LEU A 39 -9.44 16.59 2.40
C LEU A 39 -10.76 16.30 1.70
N THR A 40 -11.64 17.29 1.57
CA THR A 40 -12.95 17.12 0.93
C THR A 40 -12.79 16.84 -0.55
N GLU A 41 -11.94 17.60 -1.24
CA GLU A 41 -11.63 17.38 -2.65
C GLU A 41 -11.06 15.98 -2.90
N LEU A 42 -10.12 15.52 -2.06
CA LEU A 42 -9.56 14.17 -2.18
C LEU A 42 -10.58 13.08 -1.85
N ALA A 43 -11.44 13.29 -0.86
CA ALA A 43 -12.46 12.32 -0.47
C ALA A 43 -13.55 12.18 -1.55
N GLU A 44 -13.91 13.27 -2.24
CA GLU A 44 -14.83 13.24 -3.38
C GLU A 44 -14.21 12.47 -4.56
N LYS A 45 -12.93 12.73 -4.85
CA LYS A 45 -12.19 12.00 -5.90
C LYS A 45 -11.97 10.53 -5.56
N LYS A 46 -11.81 10.20 -4.27
CA LYS A 46 -11.42 8.87 -3.77
C LYS A 46 -12.28 8.43 -2.57
N PRO A 47 -13.57 8.11 -2.79
CA PRO A 47 -14.52 7.83 -1.71
C PRO A 47 -14.19 6.55 -0.91
N THR A 48 -13.44 5.63 -1.50
CA THR A 48 -13.04 4.35 -0.89
C THR A 48 -11.76 4.45 -0.06
N TRP A 49 -11.06 5.58 -0.11
CA TRP A 49 -9.78 5.74 0.57
C TRP A 49 -9.97 6.16 2.02
N GLY A 50 -9.31 5.44 2.93
CA GLY A 50 -9.23 5.82 4.33
C GLY A 50 -8.19 6.91 4.58
N PHE A 51 -8.18 7.43 5.80
CA PHE A 51 -7.28 8.49 6.24
C PHE A 51 -5.79 8.26 5.87
N SER A 52 -5.25 7.06 6.09
CA SER A 52 -3.83 6.75 5.82
C SER A 52 -3.43 7.11 4.39
N LYS A 53 -4.23 6.68 3.40
CA LYS A 53 -3.99 6.97 1.98
C LYS A 53 -4.14 8.45 1.67
N LEU A 54 -5.23 9.07 2.12
CA LEU A 54 -5.49 10.50 1.90
C LEU A 54 -4.36 11.36 2.48
N PHE A 55 -3.90 11.04 3.68
CA PHE A 55 -2.77 11.72 4.31
C PHE A 55 -1.47 11.54 3.53
N ASN A 56 -1.18 10.33 3.04
CA ASN A 56 0.02 10.09 2.22
C ASN A 56 -0.02 10.89 0.92
N VAL A 57 -1.18 10.99 0.26
CA VAL A 57 -1.34 11.81 -0.94
C VAL A 57 -1.12 13.29 -0.63
N LEU A 58 -1.69 13.80 0.47
CA LEU A 58 -1.43 15.18 0.91
C LEU A 58 0.06 15.43 1.17
N ARG A 59 0.77 14.44 1.72
CA ARG A 59 2.22 14.53 1.94
C ARG A 59 3.01 14.52 0.63
N GLN A 60 2.62 13.69 -0.34
CA GLN A 60 3.22 13.67 -1.68
C GLN A 60 2.98 14.99 -2.44
N GLN A 61 1.83 15.63 -2.23
CA GLN A 61 1.52 16.97 -2.73
C GLN A 61 2.29 18.10 -2.01
N GLY A 62 3.21 17.77 -1.09
CA GLY A 62 4.05 18.74 -0.38
C GLY A 62 3.33 19.50 0.73
N LYS A 63 2.13 19.09 1.17
CA LYS A 63 1.42 19.79 2.25
C LYS A 63 2.15 19.56 3.59
N PRO A 64 2.59 20.63 4.29
CA PRO A 64 3.41 20.50 5.50
C PRO A 64 2.58 20.25 6.78
N TRP A 65 1.30 19.87 6.65
CA TRP A 65 0.40 19.76 7.79
C TRP A 65 0.76 18.59 8.72
N ASN A 66 0.67 18.84 10.03
CA ASN A 66 0.89 17.82 11.05
C ASN A 66 -0.20 16.74 11.00
N HIS A 67 0.19 15.47 11.07
CA HIS A 67 -0.71 14.31 11.14
C HIS A 67 -1.86 14.50 12.14
N LYS A 68 -1.59 14.99 13.36
CA LYS A 68 -2.61 15.22 14.40
C LYS A 68 -3.65 16.26 13.97
N LYS A 69 -3.24 17.31 13.25
CA LYS A 69 -4.15 18.33 12.71
C LYS A 69 -5.08 17.71 11.68
N VAL A 70 -4.53 17.01 10.70
CA VAL A 70 -5.30 16.39 9.61
C VAL A 70 -6.24 15.31 10.16
N TRP A 71 -5.77 14.45 11.07
CA TRP A 71 -6.60 13.42 11.71
C TRP A 71 -7.79 14.00 12.47
N ARG A 72 -7.58 15.08 13.23
CA ARG A 72 -8.67 15.78 13.94
C ARG A 72 -9.70 16.30 12.96
N VAL A 73 -9.27 16.99 11.89
CA VAL A 73 -10.18 17.54 10.87
C VAL A 73 -10.94 16.41 10.17
N TYR A 74 -10.27 15.33 9.78
CA TYR A 74 -10.89 14.14 9.19
C TYR A 74 -11.98 13.53 10.08
N CYS A 75 -11.71 13.41 11.39
CA CYS A 75 -12.71 12.96 12.36
C CYS A 75 -13.89 13.93 12.50
N LEU A 76 -13.63 15.25 12.51
CA LEU A 76 -14.66 16.28 12.59
C LEU A 76 -15.59 16.25 11.37
N LEU A 77 -15.03 15.99 10.18
CA LEU A 77 -15.78 15.81 8.94
C LEU A 77 -16.51 14.46 8.85
N LYS A 78 -16.35 13.58 9.86
CA LYS A 78 -17.00 12.25 9.95
C LYS A 78 -16.74 11.35 8.73
N MET A 79 -15.58 11.50 8.09
CA MET A 79 -15.19 10.75 6.88
C MET A 79 -14.75 9.30 7.16
N ASN A 80 -14.90 8.82 8.39
CA ASN A 80 -14.47 7.47 8.78
C ASN A 80 -15.26 6.40 8.02
N LEU A 81 -14.53 5.54 7.30
CA LEU A 81 -15.13 4.42 6.58
C LEU A 81 -15.73 3.40 7.57
N LYS A 82 -16.99 3.04 7.36
CA LYS A 82 -17.68 2.03 8.17
C LYS A 82 -17.10 0.64 7.85
N ARG A 83 -16.50 0.00 8.85
CA ARG A 83 -16.03 -1.39 8.72
C ARG A 83 -17.22 -2.34 8.90
N LYS A 84 -17.59 -3.08 7.87
CA LYS A 84 -18.53 -4.20 8.01
C LYS A 84 -17.89 -5.29 8.89
N ALA A 85 -18.52 -5.64 10.01
CA ALA A 85 -18.07 -6.75 10.84
C ALA A 85 -18.20 -8.06 10.05
N LYS A 86 -17.11 -8.80 9.89
CA LYS A 86 -17.13 -10.15 9.31
C LYS A 86 -16.97 -11.19 10.41
N LYS A 87 -17.67 -12.32 10.28
CA LYS A 87 -17.48 -13.50 11.14
C LYS A 87 -16.01 -13.91 11.09
N ARG A 88 -15.34 -13.99 12.25
CA ARG A 88 -13.96 -14.47 12.34
C ARG A 88 -13.96 -15.97 12.05
N LEU A 89 -13.35 -16.36 10.94
CA LEU A 89 -13.03 -17.76 10.66
C LEU A 89 -11.72 -18.14 11.37
N PRO A 90 -11.52 -19.43 11.72
CA PRO A 90 -10.25 -19.90 12.24
C PRO A 90 -9.10 -19.48 11.32
N GLN A 91 -8.04 -18.92 11.91
CA GLN A 91 -6.90 -18.43 11.16
C GLN A 91 -6.05 -19.64 10.72
N ALA A 92 -6.20 -20.07 9.47
CA ALA A 92 -5.29 -21.04 8.87
C ALA A 92 -3.84 -20.52 8.94
N SER A 93 -2.87 -21.42 9.08
CA SER A 93 -1.45 -21.08 9.05
C SER A 93 -1.12 -20.40 7.73
N ARG A 94 -0.85 -19.10 7.79
CA ARG A 94 -0.50 -18.31 6.59
C ARG A 94 1.00 -18.47 6.34
N THR A 95 1.37 -19.19 5.30
CA THR A 95 2.73 -19.11 4.77
C THR A 95 2.85 -17.81 4.00
N ALA A 96 3.74 -16.92 4.43
CA ALA A 96 4.02 -15.69 3.70
C ALA A 96 4.69 -16.03 2.37
N VAL A 97 4.13 -15.56 1.26
CA VAL A 97 4.77 -15.68 -0.05
C VAL A 97 5.95 -14.72 -0.07
N ALA A 98 7.15 -15.25 -0.34
CA ALA A 98 8.34 -14.41 -0.47
C ALA A 98 8.16 -13.43 -1.65
N GLN A 99 8.48 -12.16 -1.42
CA GLN A 99 8.54 -11.18 -2.50
C GLN A 99 9.75 -11.50 -3.40
N PRO A 100 9.59 -11.58 -4.72
CA PRO A 100 10.72 -11.75 -5.63
C PRO A 100 11.75 -10.63 -5.48
N LEU A 101 12.99 -10.89 -5.90
CA LEU A 101 14.08 -9.92 -5.81
C LEU A 101 14.21 -9.01 -7.04
N ALA A 102 13.59 -9.42 -8.16
CA ALA A 102 13.66 -8.73 -9.45
C ALA A 102 12.27 -8.60 -10.08
N PRO A 103 12.02 -7.54 -10.88
CA PRO A 103 10.80 -7.40 -11.67
C PRO A 103 10.66 -8.55 -12.67
N ASN A 104 9.44 -8.86 -13.07
CA ASN A 104 9.10 -9.93 -14.03
C ASN A 104 9.57 -11.34 -13.65
N HIS A 105 10.04 -11.57 -12.42
CA HIS A 105 10.38 -12.93 -12.00
C HIS A 105 9.11 -13.79 -11.81
N CYS A 106 8.03 -13.22 -11.28
CA CYS A 106 6.80 -13.95 -11.02
C CYS A 106 5.60 -13.05 -11.29
N TRP A 107 4.74 -13.49 -12.20
CA TRP A 107 3.44 -12.86 -12.41
C TRP A 107 2.36 -13.71 -11.73
N SER A 108 1.49 -13.05 -10.98
CA SER A 108 0.30 -13.68 -10.41
C SER A 108 -0.91 -13.30 -11.23
N ILE A 109 -1.70 -14.30 -11.63
CA ILE A 109 -2.91 -14.11 -12.42
C ILE A 109 -4.14 -14.69 -11.71
N ASP A 110 -5.29 -14.09 -11.96
CA ASP A 110 -6.58 -14.55 -11.42
C ASP A 110 -7.75 -14.01 -12.25
N PHE A 111 -8.90 -14.66 -12.12
CA PHE A 111 -10.16 -14.21 -12.69
C PHE A 111 -11.10 -13.64 -11.64
N MET A 112 -11.84 -12.61 -12.02
CA MET A 112 -13.04 -12.20 -11.29
C MET A 112 -14.27 -12.24 -12.17
N ARG A 113 -15.43 -12.34 -11.51
CA ARG A 113 -16.74 -12.29 -12.13
C ARG A 113 -17.50 -11.08 -11.60
N ASP A 114 -18.25 -10.45 -12.51
CA ASP A 114 -19.23 -9.42 -12.18
C ASP A 114 -20.38 -9.37 -13.20
N THR A 115 -21.36 -8.50 -12.99
CA THR A 115 -22.57 -8.36 -13.80
C THR A 115 -22.81 -6.93 -14.24
N LEU A 116 -23.14 -6.74 -15.51
CA LEU A 116 -23.68 -5.48 -16.01
C LEU A 116 -25.08 -5.24 -15.44
N TYR A 117 -25.52 -3.99 -15.48
CA TYR A 117 -26.88 -3.59 -15.10
C TYR A 117 -27.97 -4.38 -15.84
N SER A 118 -27.70 -4.76 -17.10
CA SER A 118 -28.60 -5.60 -17.90
C SER A 118 -28.72 -7.06 -17.42
N GLY A 119 -28.00 -7.46 -16.36
CA GLY A 119 -27.91 -8.82 -15.85
C GLY A 119 -26.91 -9.72 -16.60
N ARG A 120 -26.26 -9.23 -17.66
CA ARG A 120 -25.25 -10.00 -18.39
C ARG A 120 -23.97 -10.11 -17.56
N VAL A 121 -23.49 -11.34 -17.38
CA VAL A 121 -22.25 -11.62 -16.66
C VAL A 121 -21.05 -11.30 -17.54
N PHE A 122 -20.02 -10.72 -16.93
CA PHE A 122 -18.69 -10.59 -17.52
C PHE A 122 -17.61 -11.05 -16.54
N ARG A 123 -16.41 -11.25 -17.08
CA ARG A 123 -15.22 -11.66 -16.34
C ARG A 123 -14.09 -10.67 -16.57
N THR A 124 -13.24 -10.55 -15.56
CA THR A 124 -11.98 -9.81 -15.66
C THR A 124 -10.83 -10.79 -15.47
N PHE A 125 -9.83 -10.70 -16.33
CA PHE A 125 -8.56 -11.40 -16.20
C PHE A 125 -7.53 -10.40 -15.71
N ASN A 126 -6.96 -10.64 -14.53
CA ASN A 126 -6.04 -9.72 -13.90
C ASN A 126 -4.65 -10.34 -13.85
N ALA A 127 -3.63 -9.55 -14.19
CA ALA A 127 -2.23 -9.94 -14.08
C ALA A 127 -1.47 -8.88 -13.26
N VAL A 128 -0.64 -9.32 -12.32
CA VAL A 128 0.13 -8.46 -11.42
C VAL A 128 1.56 -8.98 -11.29
N ASP A 129 2.54 -8.06 -11.22
CA ASP A 129 3.92 -8.40 -10.89
C ASP A 129 4.10 -8.52 -9.36
N ASP A 130 4.58 -9.67 -8.91
CA ASP A 130 4.85 -9.97 -7.50
C ASP A 130 6.01 -9.15 -6.92
N TYR A 131 6.84 -8.52 -7.75
CA TYR A 131 7.95 -7.67 -7.29
C TYR A 131 7.45 -6.33 -6.76
N ASN A 132 6.91 -5.47 -7.62
CA ASN A 132 6.53 -4.08 -7.30
C ASN A 132 5.01 -3.89 -7.11
N ARG A 133 4.20 -4.97 -7.14
CA ARG A 133 2.73 -4.93 -7.06
C ARG A 133 2.06 -4.24 -8.23
N GLU A 134 2.76 -4.06 -9.34
CA GLU A 134 2.24 -3.38 -10.52
C GLU A 134 1.13 -4.20 -11.18
N ALA A 135 0.03 -3.52 -11.52
CA ALA A 135 -1.03 -4.10 -12.32
C ALA A 135 -0.58 -4.11 -13.79
N LEU A 136 -0.34 -5.31 -14.31
CA LEU A 136 0.16 -5.52 -15.67
C LEU A 136 -0.94 -5.38 -16.70
N ALA A 137 -2.07 -6.03 -16.46
CA ALA A 137 -3.23 -5.97 -17.32
C ALA A 137 -4.50 -6.34 -16.54
N VAL A 138 -5.61 -5.73 -16.94
CA VAL A 138 -6.96 -6.19 -16.59
C VAL A 138 -7.77 -6.29 -17.88
N GLU A 139 -7.92 -7.50 -18.40
CA GLU A 139 -8.68 -7.76 -19.62
C GLU A 139 -10.13 -8.08 -19.28
N ILE A 140 -11.08 -7.42 -19.94
CA ILE A 140 -12.51 -7.51 -19.63
C ILE A 140 -13.29 -8.06 -20.82
N ASP A 141 -13.97 -9.18 -20.61
CA ASP A 141 -14.89 -9.75 -21.61
C ASP A 141 -15.93 -10.66 -20.96
N THR A 142 -16.98 -10.99 -21.71
CA THR A 142 -18.02 -11.95 -21.34
C THR A 142 -17.54 -13.40 -21.39
N ASN A 143 -16.55 -13.71 -22.22
CA ASN A 143 -15.90 -15.00 -22.27
C ASN A 143 -14.37 -14.84 -22.40
N MET A 144 -13.62 -15.64 -21.65
CA MET A 144 -12.16 -15.56 -21.62
C MET A 144 -11.53 -16.95 -21.83
N PRO A 145 -11.51 -17.46 -23.07
CA PRO A 145 -10.85 -18.72 -23.36
C PRO A 145 -9.33 -18.59 -23.20
N ALA A 146 -8.64 -19.71 -22.96
CA ALA A 146 -7.19 -19.75 -22.76
C ALA A 146 -6.40 -19.04 -23.88
N GLY A 147 -6.80 -19.18 -25.15
CA GLY A 147 -6.15 -18.49 -26.27
C GLY A 147 -6.26 -16.96 -26.22
N ARG A 148 -7.27 -16.40 -25.53
CA ARG A 148 -7.35 -14.95 -25.29
C ARG A 148 -6.44 -14.53 -24.13
N VAL A 149 -6.35 -15.34 -23.09
CA VAL A 149 -5.43 -15.12 -21.95
C VAL A 149 -3.99 -15.07 -22.44
N VAL A 150 -3.59 -16.05 -23.25
CA VAL A 150 -2.24 -16.11 -23.85
C VAL A 150 -1.92 -14.83 -24.63
N ARG A 151 -2.83 -14.35 -25.49
CA ARG A 151 -2.61 -13.08 -26.22
C ARG A 151 -2.42 -11.87 -25.32
N VAL A 152 -3.09 -11.83 -24.17
CA VAL A 152 -2.90 -10.75 -23.19
C VAL A 152 -1.52 -10.86 -22.55
N LEU A 153 -1.09 -12.06 -22.20
CA LEU A 153 0.24 -12.31 -21.62
C LEU A 153 1.35 -11.99 -22.62
N ASP A 154 1.17 -12.35 -23.90
CA ASP A 154 2.10 -11.99 -24.98
C ASP A 154 2.21 -10.48 -25.12
N ARG A 155 1.07 -9.77 -25.20
CA ARG A 155 1.05 -8.29 -25.24
C ARG A 155 1.84 -7.68 -24.07
N VAL A 156 1.58 -8.15 -22.85
CA VAL A 156 2.28 -7.66 -21.65
C VAL A 156 3.78 -7.97 -21.71
N ALA A 157 4.16 -9.16 -22.19
CA ALA A 157 5.56 -9.56 -22.33
C ALA A 157 6.29 -8.72 -23.40
N GLU A 158 5.62 -8.44 -24.53
CA GLU A 158 6.12 -7.57 -25.59
C GLU A 158 6.33 -6.14 -25.11
N GLU A 159 5.35 -5.57 -24.40
CA GLU A 159 5.45 -4.23 -23.80
C GLU A 159 6.62 -4.11 -22.81
N ARG A 160 6.95 -5.20 -22.11
CA ARG A 160 8.05 -5.26 -21.15
C ARG A 160 9.38 -5.69 -21.75
N GLY A 161 9.37 -6.24 -22.96
CA GLY A 161 10.53 -6.84 -23.60
C GLY A 161 10.98 -8.18 -22.98
N CYS A 162 10.20 -8.79 -22.09
CA CYS A 162 10.51 -10.11 -21.53
C CYS A 162 9.28 -10.87 -21.01
N TYR A 163 9.38 -12.20 -21.07
CA TYR A 163 8.42 -13.12 -20.44
C TYR A 163 8.79 -13.35 -18.97
N PRO A 164 7.81 -13.69 -18.11
CA PRO A 164 8.11 -13.97 -16.72
C PRO A 164 8.80 -15.32 -16.56
N GLU A 165 9.69 -15.46 -15.58
CA GLU A 165 10.26 -16.79 -15.27
C GLU A 165 9.18 -17.74 -14.73
N ARG A 166 8.22 -17.19 -13.97
CA ARG A 166 7.16 -17.96 -13.32
C ARG A 166 5.81 -17.29 -13.47
N LEU A 167 4.79 -18.10 -13.69
CA LEU A 167 3.40 -17.65 -13.76
C LEU A 167 2.58 -18.41 -12.73
N ARG A 168 2.12 -17.70 -11.70
CA ARG A 168 1.31 -18.26 -10.63
C ARG A 168 -0.17 -18.09 -10.92
N MET A 169 -0.90 -19.20 -10.85
CA MET A 169 -2.34 -19.24 -11.10
C MET A 169 -3.04 -20.22 -10.16
N ASP A 170 -4.35 -20.05 -10.03
CA ASP A 170 -5.18 -21.04 -9.35
C ASP A 170 -5.50 -22.23 -10.28
N ASN A 171 -6.11 -23.28 -9.72
CA ASN A 171 -6.50 -24.46 -10.49
C ASN A 171 -7.84 -24.26 -11.23
N GLY A 172 -8.13 -23.04 -11.68
CA GLY A 172 -9.33 -22.77 -12.47
C GLY A 172 -9.33 -23.62 -13.75
N PRO A 173 -10.50 -24.15 -14.17
CA PRO A 173 -10.62 -24.85 -15.45
C PRO A 173 -10.24 -23.96 -16.64
N GLU A 174 -10.31 -22.63 -16.48
CA GLU A 174 -9.85 -21.65 -17.44
C GLU A 174 -8.33 -21.71 -17.71
N PHE A 175 -7.55 -22.22 -16.75
CA PHE A 175 -6.09 -22.28 -16.80
C PHE A 175 -5.53 -23.67 -17.07
N SER A 176 -6.31 -24.73 -16.82
CA SER A 176 -5.90 -26.13 -17.00
C SER A 176 -5.92 -26.60 -18.46
N GLY A 177 -5.85 -25.67 -19.42
CA GLY A 177 -5.91 -25.95 -20.85
C GLY A 177 -4.55 -26.29 -21.45
N THR A 178 -4.53 -27.21 -22.42
CA THR A 178 -3.34 -27.54 -23.23
C THR A 178 -2.70 -26.33 -23.90
N VAL A 179 -3.50 -25.32 -24.25
CA VAL A 179 -3.04 -24.05 -24.84
C VAL A 179 -2.11 -23.30 -23.90
N MET A 180 -2.42 -23.25 -22.60
CA MET A 180 -1.62 -22.52 -21.61
C MET A 180 -0.30 -23.24 -21.33
N ALA A 181 -0.35 -24.57 -21.24
CA ALA A 181 0.84 -25.40 -21.09
C ALA A 181 1.78 -25.28 -22.30
N ALA A 182 1.24 -25.34 -23.53
CA ALA A 182 2.02 -25.18 -24.75
C ALA A 182 2.64 -23.78 -24.86
N TRP A 183 1.89 -22.74 -24.48
CA TRP A 183 2.43 -21.37 -24.43
C TRP A 183 3.59 -21.26 -23.45
N ALA A 184 3.44 -21.81 -22.24
CA ALA A 184 4.46 -21.77 -21.21
C ALA A 184 5.73 -22.52 -21.63
N GLU A 185 5.59 -23.69 -22.23
CA GLU A 185 6.69 -24.47 -22.79
C GLU A 185 7.43 -23.72 -23.90
N SER A 186 6.68 -23.09 -24.82
CA SER A 186 7.27 -22.35 -25.95
C SER A 186 8.07 -21.10 -25.53
N HIS A 187 7.73 -20.48 -24.40
CA HIS A 187 8.36 -19.25 -23.90
C HIS A 187 9.28 -19.50 -22.70
N GLY A 188 9.44 -20.76 -22.26
CA GLY A 188 10.26 -21.11 -21.10
C GLY A 188 9.70 -20.61 -19.75
N VAL A 189 8.39 -20.40 -19.66
CA VAL A 189 7.70 -19.93 -18.45
C VAL A 189 7.33 -21.12 -17.57
N ASN A 190 7.65 -21.08 -16.28
CA ASN A 190 7.24 -22.13 -15.35
C ASN A 190 5.84 -21.84 -14.75
N LEU A 191 4.90 -22.76 -14.95
CA LEU A 191 3.55 -22.65 -14.40
C LEU A 191 3.49 -23.12 -12.94
N GLU A 192 3.26 -22.20 -12.01
CA GLU A 192 3.08 -22.51 -10.59
C GLU A 192 1.58 -22.58 -10.23
N PHE A 193 1.05 -23.80 -10.12
CA PHE A 193 -0.30 -24.05 -9.64
C PHE A 193 -0.37 -24.02 -8.11
N ILE A 194 -1.33 -23.27 -7.58
CA ILE A 194 -1.57 -23.19 -6.14
C ILE A 194 -2.15 -24.50 -5.60
N GLN A 195 -1.77 -24.87 -4.38
CA GLN A 195 -2.32 -26.05 -3.74
C GLN A 195 -3.79 -25.82 -3.35
N PRO A 196 -4.70 -26.78 -3.64
CA PRO A 196 -6.08 -26.71 -3.19
C PRO A 196 -6.16 -26.45 -1.67
N GLY A 197 -6.96 -25.45 -1.27
CA GLY A 197 -7.14 -25.09 0.13
C GLY A 197 -6.08 -24.16 0.73
N LYS A 198 -5.12 -23.64 -0.06
CA LYS A 198 -4.12 -22.65 0.39
C LYS A 198 -4.20 -21.31 -0.37
N PRO A 199 -5.27 -20.52 -0.18
CA PRO A 199 -5.45 -19.22 -0.85
C PRO A 199 -4.29 -18.24 -0.58
N THR A 200 -3.61 -18.39 0.55
CA THR A 200 -2.49 -17.53 0.95
C THR A 200 -1.32 -17.53 -0.05
N GLN A 201 -1.20 -18.55 -0.89
CA GLN A 201 -0.15 -18.64 -1.92
C GLN A 201 -0.34 -17.62 -3.06
N ASN A 202 -1.55 -17.06 -3.25
CA ASN A 202 -1.82 -16.01 -4.23
C ASN A 202 -2.14 -14.65 -3.59
N SER A 203 -1.57 -14.39 -2.41
CA SER A 203 -1.93 -13.21 -1.60
C SER A 203 -1.77 -11.85 -2.32
N TYR A 204 -0.92 -11.77 -3.34
CA TYR A 204 -0.67 -10.55 -4.10
C TYR A 204 -1.81 -10.21 -5.04
N ILE A 205 -2.23 -11.15 -5.89
CA ILE A 205 -3.40 -10.93 -6.77
C ILE A 205 -4.68 -10.84 -5.94
N GLU A 206 -4.82 -11.58 -4.84
CA GLU A 206 -5.99 -11.45 -3.95
C GLU A 206 -6.12 -10.02 -3.39
N ARG A 207 -4.99 -9.40 -3.02
CA ARG A 207 -4.98 -8.03 -2.53
C ARG A 207 -5.31 -7.03 -3.64
N PHE A 208 -4.82 -7.26 -4.85
CA PHE A 208 -5.17 -6.47 -6.02
C PHE A 208 -6.66 -6.60 -6.35
N ASN A 209 -7.18 -7.83 -6.43
CA ASN A 209 -8.58 -8.15 -6.74
C ASN A 209 -9.54 -7.52 -5.75
N ARG A 210 -9.22 -7.56 -4.46
CA ARG A 210 -9.99 -6.83 -3.44
C ARG A 210 -10.01 -5.33 -3.70
N THR A 211 -8.85 -4.75 -4.03
CA THR A 211 -8.75 -3.32 -4.34
C THR A 211 -9.58 -2.96 -5.56
N TYR A 212 -9.42 -3.69 -6.65
CA TYR A 212 -10.16 -3.44 -7.89
C TYR A 212 -11.67 -3.63 -7.68
N ARG A 213 -12.07 -4.63 -6.88
CA ARG A 213 -13.48 -4.79 -6.52
C ARG A 213 -14.01 -3.60 -5.73
N GLU A 214 -13.32 -3.18 -4.67
CA GLU A 214 -13.78 -2.08 -3.81
C GLU A 214 -13.80 -0.73 -4.54
N GLU A 215 -12.86 -0.48 -5.47
CA GLU A 215 -12.65 0.84 -6.08
C GLU A 215 -13.21 0.98 -7.50
N VAL A 216 -13.52 -0.13 -8.16
CA VAL A 216 -14.13 -0.14 -9.50
C VAL A 216 -15.47 -0.87 -9.45
N LEU A 217 -15.45 -2.18 -9.19
CA LEU A 217 -16.65 -3.01 -9.39
C LEU A 217 -17.81 -2.68 -8.44
N ASP A 218 -17.52 -2.40 -7.17
CA ASP A 218 -18.54 -2.08 -6.16
C ASP A 218 -18.93 -0.58 -6.19
N LEU A 219 -18.10 0.27 -6.82
CA LEU A 219 -18.29 1.73 -6.84
C LEU A 219 -19.19 2.18 -7.99
N TYR A 220 -19.11 1.51 -9.14
CA TYR A 220 -19.82 1.88 -10.36
C TYR A 220 -20.89 0.85 -10.72
N VAL A 221 -21.95 1.32 -11.39
CA VAL A 221 -22.96 0.46 -12.01
C VAL A 221 -22.77 0.54 -13.51
N PHE A 222 -22.33 -0.54 -14.14
CA PHE A 222 -21.95 -0.54 -15.55
C PHE A 222 -23.12 -0.90 -16.47
N ASN A 223 -23.30 -0.13 -17.54
CA ASN A 223 -24.29 -0.40 -18.59
C ASN A 223 -23.69 -1.18 -19.77
N SER A 224 -22.38 -1.02 -20.01
CA SER A 224 -21.69 -1.65 -21.15
C SER A 224 -20.28 -2.12 -20.78
N LEU A 225 -19.73 -3.07 -21.54
CA LEU A 225 -18.34 -3.51 -21.36
C LEU A 225 -17.33 -2.42 -21.70
N SER A 226 -17.65 -1.54 -22.65
CA SER A 226 -16.78 -0.42 -23.03
C SER A 226 -16.58 0.56 -21.87
N GLU A 227 -17.64 0.81 -21.11
CA GLU A 227 -17.58 1.63 -19.89
C GLU A 227 -16.69 0.99 -18.82
N VAL A 228 -16.83 -0.32 -18.59
CA VAL A 228 -15.96 -1.05 -17.66
C VAL A 228 -14.50 -0.91 -18.08
N ARG A 229 -14.20 -1.08 -19.37
CA ARG A 229 -12.83 -1.00 -19.92
C ARG A 229 -12.22 0.38 -19.70
N ALA A 230 -12.95 1.45 -20.03
CA ALA A 230 -12.47 2.82 -19.87
C ALA A 230 -12.15 3.14 -18.39
N ILE A 231 -13.07 2.83 -17.48
CA ILE A 231 -12.88 3.05 -16.04
C ILE A 231 -11.71 2.22 -15.50
N THR A 232 -11.55 1.00 -16.02
CA THR A 232 -10.46 0.10 -15.61
C THR A 232 -9.10 0.58 -16.08
N GLU A 233 -9.00 1.12 -17.29
CA GLU A 233 -7.76 1.70 -17.80
C GLU A 233 -7.31 2.89 -16.93
N ASP A 234 -8.24 3.78 -16.58
CA ASP A 234 -7.97 4.89 -15.67
C ASP A 234 -7.56 4.40 -14.27
N PHE A 235 -8.23 3.35 -13.78
CA PHE A 235 -7.86 2.72 -12.52
C PHE A 235 -6.44 2.13 -12.56
N ILE A 236 -6.05 1.40 -13.62
CA ILE A 236 -4.70 0.81 -13.75
C ILE A 236 -3.64 1.91 -13.73
N ARG A 237 -3.86 2.98 -14.51
CA ARG A 237 -2.98 4.15 -14.58
C ARG A 237 -2.76 4.73 -13.18
N GLU A 238 -3.85 5.04 -12.47
CA GLU A 238 -3.78 5.59 -11.12
C GLU A 238 -3.14 4.62 -10.12
N TYR A 239 -3.49 3.34 -10.21
CA TYR A 239 -2.96 2.30 -9.33
C TYR A 239 -1.44 2.17 -9.48
N ASN A 240 -0.91 2.22 -10.70
CA ASN A 240 0.52 2.10 -10.97
C ASN A 240 1.30 3.40 -10.71
N GLU A 241 0.72 4.56 -11.01
CA GLU A 241 1.42 5.85 -10.97
C GLU A 241 1.27 6.58 -9.62
N GLY A 242 0.07 6.63 -9.06
CA GLY A 242 -0.29 7.58 -7.99
C GLY A 242 -0.75 6.96 -6.67
N ARG A 243 -1.17 5.70 -6.67
CA ARG A 243 -1.73 5.05 -5.48
C ARG A 243 -0.64 4.77 -4.42
N PRO A 244 -0.83 5.17 -3.16
CA PRO A 244 0.09 4.78 -2.08
C PRO A 244 -0.11 3.32 -1.65
N HIS A 245 0.97 2.52 -1.66
CA HIS A 245 0.96 1.15 -1.16
C HIS A 245 1.72 1.03 0.17
N GLU A 246 1.02 0.70 1.26
CA GLU A 246 1.64 0.53 2.59
C GLU A 246 2.77 -0.52 2.59
N SER A 247 2.64 -1.59 1.81
CA SER A 247 3.67 -2.63 1.68
C SER A 247 4.93 -2.18 0.94
N LEU A 248 4.86 -1.05 0.21
CA LEU A 248 5.97 -0.47 -0.54
C LEU A 248 6.43 0.86 0.09
N GLY A 249 6.18 1.06 1.38
CA GLY A 249 6.53 2.32 2.05
C GLY A 249 5.71 3.52 1.59
N ASN A 250 4.47 3.29 1.16
CA ASN A 250 3.54 4.29 0.60
C ASN A 250 3.96 4.85 -0.78
N MET A 251 4.85 4.17 -1.48
CA MET A 251 5.14 4.46 -2.89
C MET A 251 4.14 3.75 -3.81
N SER A 252 3.98 4.29 -5.01
CA SER A 252 3.29 3.60 -6.11
C SER A 252 4.21 2.56 -6.75
N PRO A 253 3.67 1.55 -7.45
CA PRO A 253 4.46 0.51 -8.10
C PRO A 253 5.56 1.05 -9.02
N ILE A 254 5.25 2.07 -9.83
CA ILE A 254 6.22 2.70 -10.75
C ILE A 254 7.32 3.44 -9.96
N ASN A 255 6.94 4.22 -8.95
CA ASN A 255 7.92 4.94 -8.13
C ASN A 255 8.84 3.99 -7.35
N PHE A 256 8.31 2.86 -6.87
CA PHE A 256 9.10 1.83 -6.21
C PHE A 256 10.10 1.18 -7.18
N ALA A 257 9.67 0.85 -8.39
CA ALA A 257 10.56 0.30 -9.43
C ALA A 257 11.65 1.32 -9.81
N ALA A 258 11.30 2.59 -10.00
CA ALA A 258 12.24 3.66 -10.32
C ALA A 258 13.28 3.87 -9.20
N GLN A 259 12.86 3.84 -7.92
CA GLN A 259 13.77 3.95 -6.78
C GLN A 259 14.78 2.80 -6.73
N ARG A 260 14.32 1.57 -7.00
CA ARG A 260 15.16 0.37 -7.01
C ARG A 260 16.12 0.33 -8.20
N ALA A 261 15.71 0.84 -9.35
CA ALA A 261 16.56 0.99 -10.53
C ALA A 261 17.61 2.10 -10.38
N GLY A 262 17.29 3.16 -9.63
CA GLY A 262 18.11 4.37 -9.47
C GLY A 262 19.09 4.40 -8.28
N GLY A 263 19.30 3.28 -7.58
CA GLY A 263 20.43 3.12 -6.64
C GLY A 263 20.64 4.22 -5.59
N THR A 264 19.57 4.84 -5.06
CA THR A 264 19.69 5.82 -3.96
C THR A 264 18.88 5.36 -2.74
N PRO A 265 19.49 5.25 -1.54
CA PRO A 265 18.75 4.93 -0.32
C PRO A 265 17.67 5.98 -0.06
N CYS A 266 16.48 5.50 0.32
CA CYS A 266 15.31 6.29 0.62
C CYS A 266 15.61 7.45 1.61
N PRO A 267 15.14 8.70 1.37
CA PRO A 267 15.25 9.79 2.33
C PRO A 267 14.23 9.71 3.48
N LEU A 268 13.55 8.58 3.66
CA LEU A 268 12.64 8.35 4.78
C LEU A 268 13.19 7.24 5.67
N GLY A 269 14.01 7.67 6.64
CA GLY A 269 14.19 7.10 7.98
C GLY A 269 14.36 5.58 8.10
N ASN A 270 15.56 5.17 8.50
CA ASN A 270 15.91 3.81 8.92
C ASN A 270 14.79 3.13 9.75
N PRO A 271 14.53 1.83 9.54
CA PRO A 271 13.73 1.04 10.47
C PRO A 271 14.45 0.96 11.83
N PRO A 272 13.73 0.84 12.97
CA PRO A 272 14.37 0.69 14.27
C PRO A 272 15.18 -0.60 14.32
N GLU A 273 16.49 -0.47 14.48
CA GLU A 273 17.38 -1.56 14.90
C GLU A 273 17.00 -1.99 16.31
N ASN A 274 16.09 -2.95 16.44
CA ASN A 274 16.03 -3.80 17.63
C ASN A 274 15.31 -5.11 17.32
N CYS A 275 15.97 -5.99 16.56
CA CYS A 275 15.60 -7.42 16.43
C CYS A 275 16.80 -8.18 15.84
N ARG A 276 17.96 -8.09 16.48
CA ARG A 276 19.06 -9.04 16.30
C ARG A 276 19.52 -9.51 17.67
N GLU A 277 18.73 -10.39 18.27
CA GLU A 277 19.24 -11.30 19.29
C GLU A 277 18.34 -12.53 19.39
N SER A 278 18.99 -13.67 19.64
CA SER A 278 18.47 -15.05 19.73
C SER A 278 18.28 -15.72 18.35
N LEU A 279 18.97 -16.81 18.02
CA LEU A 279 19.15 -18.06 18.78
C LEU A 279 20.42 -18.83 18.34
N PRO A 280 20.81 -19.91 19.06
CA PRO A 280 22.19 -20.37 19.27
C PRO A 280 22.53 -21.60 18.40
N LEU A 281 23.52 -22.38 18.88
CA LEU A 281 24.08 -23.66 18.41
C LEU A 281 25.40 -23.43 17.65
N THR A 282 26.55 -24.02 17.96
CA THR A 282 26.96 -25.18 18.78
C THR A 282 28.50 -25.16 18.79
N GLY A 283 29.16 -25.62 19.85
CA GLY A 283 30.63 -25.76 19.90
C GLY A 283 31.19 -26.75 18.85
N PRO A 284 32.52 -26.85 18.72
CA PRO A 284 33.23 -27.68 19.70
C PRO A 284 34.68 -27.26 20.04
N MET A 285 35.16 -27.89 21.12
CA MET A 285 36.56 -28.28 21.42
C MET A 285 37.57 -27.21 21.85
N LYS A 286 37.89 -27.31 23.15
CA LYS A 286 39.00 -26.69 23.85
C LYS A 286 40.35 -27.13 23.27
N GLY A 287 41.28 -26.19 23.20
CA GLY A 287 42.72 -26.43 23.09
C GLY A 287 43.43 -25.33 23.87
N ASP A 288 44.04 -25.73 24.98
CA ASP A 288 44.77 -24.89 25.93
C ASP A 288 45.94 -24.16 25.27
N PHE A 289 46.15 -22.88 25.60
CA PHE A 289 47.49 -22.30 25.75
C PHE A 289 47.47 -21.18 26.78
N THR A 290 48.57 -21.14 27.50
CA THR A 290 48.82 -20.62 28.84
C THR A 290 49.38 -19.19 28.87
N ASN A 291 49.15 -18.51 30.00
CA ASN A 291 49.97 -17.48 30.65
C ASN A 291 50.19 -16.07 30.03
N ALA A 292 49.58 -15.07 30.70
CA ALA A 292 50.18 -13.84 31.29
C ALA A 292 50.82 -12.76 30.36
N PRO A 293 51.16 -11.54 30.87
CA PRO A 293 50.37 -10.57 31.65
C PRO A 293 50.47 -9.10 31.13
N VAL A 294 49.54 -8.24 31.60
CA VAL A 294 49.73 -6.87 32.14
C VAL A 294 50.41 -5.76 31.29
N ASP A 295 49.66 -4.64 31.20
CA ASP A 295 50.02 -3.24 30.94
C ASP A 295 50.53 -2.80 29.55
N GLN A 296 49.74 -1.96 28.88
CA GLN A 296 50.21 -0.66 28.36
C GLN A 296 49.07 0.23 27.80
N VAL A 297 48.87 1.36 28.49
CA VAL A 297 48.67 2.73 27.96
C VAL A 297 47.36 3.07 27.23
N CYS A 298 46.54 3.87 27.94
CA CYS A 298 45.57 4.81 27.36
C CYS A 298 46.28 5.95 26.61
N HIS A 299 45.80 6.32 25.41
CA HIS A 299 45.49 7.72 25.08
C HIS A 299 44.54 7.82 23.86
N PRO A 300 43.69 8.89 23.80
CA PRO A 300 42.58 9.03 22.85
C PRO A 300 42.93 9.95 21.68
N VAL A 301 42.49 9.63 20.47
CA VAL A 301 42.48 10.59 19.34
C VAL A 301 41.27 10.32 18.45
N CYS A 302 40.35 11.29 18.41
CA CYS A 302 39.84 11.89 17.17
C CYS A 302 38.61 12.78 17.47
N ALA A 303 38.90 14.05 17.74
CA ALA A 303 38.02 15.13 17.34
C ALA A 303 38.41 15.54 15.92
N VAL A 304 37.44 15.91 15.07
CA VAL A 304 37.36 17.22 14.38
C VAL A 304 36.34 17.16 13.22
N ARG A 305 35.25 17.90 13.47
CA ARG A 305 34.50 18.86 12.63
C ARG A 305 33.98 18.48 11.24
N CYS A 306 32.66 18.64 11.15
CA CYS A 306 31.92 19.07 9.98
C CYS A 306 32.42 20.42 9.43
N ASN A 307 32.49 20.52 8.10
CA ASN A 307 32.11 21.70 7.32
C ASN A 307 30.85 21.34 6.54
#